data_AF-A0A366IJ51-F1
#
_entry.id   AF-A0A366IJ51-F1
#
_cell.length_a   1.000
_cell.length_b   1.000
_cell.length_c   1.000
_cell.angle_alpha   90.00
_cell.angle_beta   90.00
_cell.angle_gamma   90.00
#
_symmetry.space_group_name_H-M   'P 1'
#
loop_
_entity.id
_entity.type
_entity.pdbx_description
1 polymer ?
#
loop_
_entity_poly.entity_id
_entity_poly.type
_entity_poly.pdbx_seq_one_letter_code
_entity_poly.pdbx_strand_id
1 'polypeptide(L)'
;MRLWSLHPGLLDRQGLTAVWREALLAQAVLAERTKGYRRHPQLERFRAQPDPLAAVGAYLRAVAEEASNRGYSFDRSRIDVPAGISSAEAGGRDGAGAEVRDGRGSSAEAEDDRGADVTVGSGRNAGAEARDGRGAGAMVPDGRGSDLEVPLIPVTDGQVAYEWRHLLAKLRRRSPERLADLDADSAPPTHPLFTVVPGPIASWERPD
;
A
#
# COMPACT_ATOMS: atom_id res chain seq x y z
N MET A 1 -5.99 15.42 -2.43
CA MET A 1 -5.79 14.09 -3.02
C MET A 1 -4.32 13.93 -3.34
N ARG A 2 -3.65 12.98 -2.72
CA ARG A 2 -2.29 12.55 -3.09
C ARG A 2 -2.21 11.03 -3.04
N LEU A 3 -2.06 10.42 -4.21
CA LEU A 3 -1.77 9.00 -4.33
C LEU A 3 -0.26 8.86 -4.39
N TRP A 4 0.34 8.47 -3.26
CA TRP A 4 1.79 8.27 -3.18
C TRP A 4 2.21 7.07 -4.03
N SER A 5 3.30 7.21 -4.79
CA SER A 5 4.04 6.09 -5.39
C SER A 5 5.03 5.44 -4.41
N LEU A 6 5.28 6.06 -3.26
CA LEU A 6 6.05 5.50 -2.15
C LEU A 6 5.33 4.31 -1.48
N HIS A 7 6.08 3.32 -0.97
CA HIS A 7 5.51 2.17 -0.28
C HIS A 7 4.65 2.60 0.93
N PRO A 8 3.43 2.08 1.11
CA PRO A 8 2.54 2.47 2.21
C PRO A 8 3.18 2.38 3.61
N GLY A 9 4.12 1.45 3.82
CA GLY A 9 4.84 1.30 5.10
C GLY A 9 5.80 2.43 5.47
N LEU A 10 6.18 3.28 4.51
CA LEU A 10 6.92 4.51 4.80
C LEU A 10 6.03 5.56 5.50
N LEU A 11 4.70 5.40 5.47
CA LEU A 11 3.75 6.34 6.05
C LEU A 11 3.55 6.14 7.55
N ASP A 12 3.45 7.24 8.28
CA ASP A 12 2.91 7.30 9.63
C ASP A 12 1.40 6.99 9.65
N ARG A 13 0.84 6.75 10.85
CA ARG A 13 -0.58 6.43 11.01
C ARG A 13 -1.52 7.48 10.38
N GLN A 14 -1.16 8.77 10.42
CA GLN A 14 -1.95 9.81 9.76
C GLN A 14 -1.81 9.73 8.23
N GLY A 15 -0.60 9.52 7.71
CA GLY A 15 -0.35 9.30 6.28
C GLY A 15 -1.11 8.11 5.71
N LEU A 16 -1.06 6.95 6.38
CA LEU A 16 -1.75 5.73 5.96
C LEU A 16 -3.29 5.90 5.98
N THR A 17 -3.83 6.57 7.02
CA THR A 17 -5.26 6.91 7.10
C THR A 17 -5.68 7.90 6.00
N ALA A 18 -4.81 8.86 5.66
CA ALA A 18 -5.08 9.84 4.62
C ALA A 18 -5.08 9.21 3.23
N VAL A 19 -4.06 8.42 2.88
CA VAL A 19 -3.94 7.82 1.55
C VAL A 19 -5.08 6.85 1.24
N TRP A 20 -5.54 6.05 2.21
CA TRP A 20 -6.75 5.23 2.08
C TRP A 20 -7.98 6.05 1.71
N ARG A 21 -8.23 7.16 2.42
CA ARG A 21 -9.37 8.05 2.14
C ARG A 21 -9.26 8.76 0.80
N GLU A 22 -8.05 9.16 0.39
CA GLU A 22 -7.83 9.84 -0.88
C GLU A 22 -7.83 8.88 -2.08
N ALA A 23 -7.47 7.61 -1.89
CA ALA A 23 -7.61 6.55 -2.87
C ALA A 23 -9.07 6.10 -3.05
N LEU A 24 -9.88 6.01 -1.98
CA LEU A 24 -11.33 5.83 -2.11
C LEU A 24 -12.01 7.02 -2.81
N LEU A 25 -11.51 8.25 -2.61
CA LEU A 25 -11.95 9.41 -3.40
C LEU A 25 -11.51 9.30 -4.86
N ALA A 26 -10.31 8.80 -5.14
CA ALA A 26 -9.85 8.55 -6.51
C ALA A 26 -10.72 7.51 -7.23
N GLN A 27 -11.06 6.41 -6.57
CA GLN A 27 -12.02 5.40 -7.05
C GLN A 27 -13.38 6.05 -7.36
N ALA A 28 -13.91 6.89 -6.47
CA ALA A 28 -15.14 7.63 -6.73
C ALA A 28 -15.03 8.68 -7.86
N VAL A 29 -13.85 9.22 -8.14
CA VAL A 29 -13.60 10.11 -9.31
C VAL A 29 -13.52 9.32 -10.62
N LEU A 30 -12.87 8.15 -10.60
CA LEU A 30 -12.73 7.28 -11.77
C LEU A 30 -14.06 6.59 -12.14
N ALA A 31 -14.88 6.24 -11.14
CA ALA A 31 -16.25 5.75 -11.32
C ALA A 31 -17.29 6.87 -11.61
N GLU A 32 -16.84 8.09 -11.90
CA GLU A 32 -17.64 9.31 -12.15
C GLU A 32 -18.62 9.76 -11.04
N ARG A 33 -18.66 9.06 -9.90
CA ARG A 33 -19.51 9.30 -8.71
C ARG A 33 -19.29 10.64 -7.99
N THR A 34 -18.49 11.54 -8.54
CA THR A 34 -18.12 12.84 -7.95
C THR A 34 -18.39 14.01 -8.87
N LYS A 35 -18.66 15.20 -8.30
CA LYS A 35 -18.80 16.46 -9.06
C LYS A 35 -17.47 17.25 -9.14
N GLY A 36 -16.65 17.20 -8.09
CA GLY A 36 -15.32 17.81 -8.05
C GLY A 36 -14.19 16.85 -8.44
N TYR A 37 -12.93 17.32 -8.40
CA TYR A 37 -11.69 16.54 -8.63
C TYR A 37 -11.55 15.79 -9.97
N ARG A 38 -12.53 15.88 -10.88
CA ARG A 38 -12.55 15.18 -12.18
C ARG A 38 -11.27 15.35 -13.02
N ARG A 39 -10.59 16.50 -12.96
CA ARG A 39 -9.32 16.79 -13.68
C ARG A 39 -8.08 16.75 -12.77
N HIS A 40 -8.03 15.85 -11.78
CA HIS A 40 -6.86 15.72 -10.91
C HIS A 40 -5.69 15.03 -11.64
N PRO A 41 -4.50 15.66 -11.79
CA PRO A 41 -3.44 15.14 -12.66
C PRO A 41 -2.87 13.77 -12.25
N GLN A 42 -2.72 13.50 -10.95
CA GLN A 42 -2.24 12.19 -10.47
C GLN A 42 -3.16 10.99 -10.83
N LEU A 43 -4.36 11.24 -11.39
CA LEU A 43 -5.27 10.22 -11.93
C LEU A 43 -5.05 9.94 -13.42
N GLU A 44 -4.26 10.73 -14.14
CA GLU A 44 -3.97 10.53 -15.57
C GLU A 44 -3.26 9.19 -15.80
N ARG A 45 -2.26 8.85 -14.97
CA ARG A 45 -1.60 7.54 -14.96
C ARG A 45 -2.51 6.35 -14.63
N PHE A 46 -3.64 6.58 -13.96
CA PHE A 46 -4.67 5.56 -13.70
C PHE A 46 -5.64 5.44 -14.87
N ARG A 47 -6.03 6.57 -15.51
CA ARG A 47 -6.86 6.58 -16.73
C ARG A 47 -6.15 6.01 -17.95
N ALA A 48 -4.82 6.02 -17.96
CA ALA A 48 -4.00 5.36 -18.97
C ALA A 48 -3.96 3.82 -18.84
N GLN A 49 -4.54 3.24 -17.77
CA GLN A 49 -4.60 1.79 -17.60
C GLN A 49 -5.80 1.18 -18.35
N PRO A 50 -5.72 -0.08 -18.81
CA PRO A 50 -6.83 -0.76 -19.48
C PRO A 50 -8.12 -0.81 -18.65
N ASP A 51 -7.98 -0.97 -17.32
CA ASP A 51 -9.06 -0.79 -16.35
C ASP A 51 -8.59 0.15 -15.21
N PRO A 52 -9.04 1.42 -15.21
CA PRO A 52 -8.70 2.39 -14.17
C PRO A 52 -9.29 2.07 -12.79
N LEU A 53 -10.39 1.30 -12.71
CA LEU A 53 -11.04 0.91 -11.46
C LEU A 53 -10.34 -0.29 -10.81
N ALA A 54 -9.95 -1.28 -11.61
CA ALA A 54 -9.05 -2.33 -11.18
C ALA A 54 -7.71 -1.75 -10.69
N ALA A 55 -7.14 -0.77 -11.42
CA ALA A 55 -5.86 -0.16 -11.05
C ALA A 55 -5.89 0.59 -9.71
N VAL A 56 -6.94 1.39 -9.44
CA VAL A 56 -7.09 2.04 -8.13
C VAL A 56 -7.51 1.05 -7.03
N GLY A 57 -8.17 -0.06 -7.38
CA GLY A 57 -8.51 -1.11 -6.45
C GLY A 57 -7.30 -1.95 -6.00
N ALA A 58 -6.38 -2.26 -6.92
CA ALA A 58 -5.08 -2.86 -6.62
C ALA A 58 -4.23 -1.94 -5.71
N TYR A 59 -4.29 -0.62 -5.94
CA TYR A 59 -3.69 0.39 -5.05
C TYR A 59 -4.30 0.34 -3.63
N LEU A 60 -5.63 0.33 -3.54
CA LEU A 60 -6.34 0.23 -2.26
C LEU A 60 -6.05 -1.08 -1.52
N ARG A 61 -5.88 -2.20 -2.24
CA ARG A 61 -5.49 -3.49 -1.65
C ARG A 61 -4.15 -3.42 -0.92
N ALA A 62 -3.09 -2.95 -1.57
CA ALA A 62 -1.77 -2.86 -0.93
C ALA A 62 -1.76 -1.89 0.27
N VAL A 63 -2.52 -0.79 0.22
CA VAL A 63 -2.72 0.11 1.37
C VAL A 63 -3.45 -0.58 2.53
N ALA A 64 -4.45 -1.42 2.25
CA ALA A 64 -5.17 -2.18 3.28
C ALA A 64 -4.36 -3.37 3.84
N GLU A 65 -3.48 -3.96 3.03
CA GLU A 65 -2.53 -5.00 3.41
C GLU A 65 -1.48 -4.46 4.38
N GLU A 66 -0.80 -3.37 4.03
CA GLU A 66 0.07 -2.63 4.95
C GLU A 66 -0.62 -2.28 6.27
N ALA A 67 -1.87 -1.81 6.22
CA ALA A 67 -2.65 -1.51 7.41
C ALA A 67 -2.83 -2.76 8.29
N SER A 68 -3.18 -3.92 7.69
CA SER A 68 -3.34 -5.18 8.41
C SER A 68 -2.02 -5.70 9.00
N ASN A 69 -0.91 -5.56 8.28
CA ASN A 69 0.43 -5.92 8.74
C ASN A 69 0.87 -5.10 9.97
N ARG A 70 0.25 -3.93 10.19
CA ARG A 70 0.46 -3.05 11.37
C ARG A 70 -0.69 -3.09 12.39
N GLY A 71 -1.57 -4.10 12.31
CA GLY A 71 -2.68 -4.28 13.24
C GLY A 71 -3.83 -3.28 13.07
N TYR A 72 -3.85 -2.50 11.98
CA TYR A 72 -4.97 -1.62 11.62
C TYR A 72 -5.93 -2.32 10.67
N SER A 73 -7.23 -2.03 10.79
CA SER A 73 -8.25 -2.53 9.86
C SER A 73 -8.79 -1.42 8.98
N PHE A 74 -8.79 -1.64 7.67
CA PHE A 74 -9.56 -0.88 6.70
C PHE A 74 -10.64 -1.77 6.10
N ASP A 75 -11.83 -1.20 5.91
CA ASP A 75 -12.98 -1.88 5.33
C ASP A 75 -12.77 -2.15 3.83
N ARG A 76 -12.27 -3.36 3.54
CA ARG A 76 -11.99 -3.85 2.19
C ARG A 76 -13.24 -3.99 1.30
N SER A 77 -14.46 -4.02 1.87
CA SER A 77 -15.71 -4.08 1.08
C SER A 77 -15.96 -2.80 0.26
N ARG A 78 -15.20 -1.74 0.53
CA ARG A 78 -15.29 -0.44 -0.15
C ARG A 78 -14.42 -0.33 -1.40
N ILE A 79 -13.69 -1.38 -1.76
CA ILE A 79 -12.89 -1.45 -2.97
C ILE A 79 -13.80 -1.94 -4.10
N ASP A 80 -14.07 -1.10 -5.11
CA ASP A 80 -15.06 -1.42 -6.16
C ASP A 80 -14.64 -2.65 -7.00
N VAL A 81 -13.33 -2.78 -7.30
CA VAL A 81 -12.73 -3.86 -8.09
C VAL A 81 -11.43 -4.31 -7.42
N PRO A 82 -11.40 -5.37 -6.58
CA PRO A 82 -10.25 -5.75 -5.76
C PRO A 82 -9.16 -6.52 -6.54
N ALA A 83 -8.76 -6.02 -7.71
CA ALA A 83 -7.80 -6.64 -8.62
C ALA A 83 -6.41 -6.91 -7.99
N GLY A 84 -5.74 -7.97 -8.48
CA GLY A 84 -4.32 -8.22 -8.23
C GLY A 84 -3.42 -7.26 -9.03
N ILE A 85 -2.15 -7.19 -8.64
CA ILE A 85 -1.10 -6.53 -9.42
C ILE A 85 -0.40 -7.65 -10.20
N SER A 86 -0.28 -7.49 -11.51
CA SER A 86 0.32 -8.54 -12.33
C SER A 86 1.79 -8.75 -11.97
N SER A 87 2.13 -9.99 -11.66
CA SER A 87 3.52 -10.38 -11.44
C SER A 87 4.24 -10.32 -12.78
N ALA A 88 4.98 -9.23 -13.03
CA ALA A 88 5.70 -9.02 -14.28
C ALA A 88 6.54 -10.27 -14.62
N GLU A 89 6.20 -10.91 -15.74
CA GLU A 89 6.76 -12.22 -16.10
C GLU A 89 8.28 -12.17 -16.09
N ALA A 90 8.89 -13.16 -15.43
CA ALA A 90 10.34 -13.28 -15.31
C ALA A 90 10.96 -13.74 -16.64
N GLY A 91 10.95 -12.85 -17.64
CA GLY A 91 11.33 -13.13 -19.01
C GLY A 91 12.79 -13.56 -19.16
N GLY A 92 13.00 -14.86 -19.38
CA GLY A 92 14.22 -15.41 -19.95
C GLY A 92 15.40 -15.55 -18.99
N ARG A 93 15.45 -16.67 -18.25
CA ARG A 93 16.72 -17.29 -17.80
C ARG A 93 16.73 -18.79 -18.04
N ASP A 94 16.78 -19.16 -19.32
CA ASP A 94 17.18 -20.50 -19.72
C ASP A 94 18.67 -20.73 -19.45
N GLY A 95 19.00 -21.91 -18.89
CA GLY A 95 20.22 -22.62 -19.28
C GLY A 95 21.58 -22.27 -18.63
N ALA A 96 21.70 -22.21 -17.30
CA ALA A 96 22.89 -22.71 -16.58
C ALA A 96 22.65 -22.78 -15.04
N GLY A 97 23.04 -23.82 -14.29
CA GLY A 97 23.64 -25.10 -14.70
C GLY A 97 24.91 -25.51 -13.95
N ALA A 98 24.95 -25.41 -12.61
CA ALA A 98 26.04 -25.96 -11.80
C ALA A 98 25.62 -26.22 -10.34
N GLU A 99 25.46 -27.50 -9.96
CA GLU A 99 25.56 -27.94 -8.56
C GLU A 99 27.01 -28.32 -8.24
N VAL A 100 27.58 -27.82 -7.14
CA VAL A 100 28.57 -28.54 -6.32
C VAL A 100 28.27 -28.21 -4.85
N ARG A 101 28.50 -29.17 -3.95
CA ARG A 101 28.04 -29.17 -2.56
C ARG A 101 29.13 -29.71 -1.64
N ASP A 102 29.51 -28.94 -0.61
CA ASP A 102 30.16 -29.39 0.64
C ASP A 102 30.36 -28.19 1.60
N GLY A 103 30.44 -28.33 2.92
CA GLY A 103 30.16 -29.51 3.74
C GLY A 103 30.64 -29.43 5.21
N ARG A 104 29.71 -29.33 6.17
CA ARG A 104 29.89 -29.46 7.66
C ARG A 104 30.67 -28.31 8.36
N GLY A 105 30.47 -28.00 9.65
CA GLY A 105 29.39 -28.38 10.60
C GLY A 105 29.78 -28.27 12.10
N SER A 106 28.79 -28.08 13.00
CA SER A 106 28.85 -28.15 14.49
C SER A 106 29.72 -27.08 15.22
N SER A 107 29.56 -26.69 16.49
CA SER A 107 28.67 -27.02 17.65
C SER A 107 28.35 -25.69 18.39
N ALA A 108 27.27 -25.40 19.14
CA ALA A 108 26.35 -26.13 20.04
C ALA A 108 26.73 -26.12 21.56
N GLU A 109 26.12 -25.18 22.31
CA GLU A 109 25.92 -25.06 23.79
C GLU A 109 24.67 -24.15 24.00
N ALA A 110 23.73 -24.20 24.98
CA ALA A 110 23.47 -24.92 26.25
C ALA A 110 24.03 -24.28 27.54
N GLU A 111 23.30 -23.88 28.61
CA GLU A 111 21.86 -23.58 28.90
C GLU A 111 21.82 -22.27 29.78
N ASP A 112 20.91 -21.85 30.70
CA ASP A 112 19.65 -22.27 31.38
C ASP A 112 18.94 -20.98 31.93
N ASP A 113 17.84 -21.14 32.69
CA ASP A 113 17.41 -20.31 33.85
C ASP A 113 16.27 -19.25 33.73
N ARG A 114 15.03 -19.77 33.77
CA ARG A 114 13.88 -19.42 34.67
C ARG A 114 13.56 -17.95 35.01
N GLY A 115 12.30 -17.58 34.76
CA GLY A 115 11.39 -17.21 35.88
C GLY A 115 10.60 -15.90 35.80
N ALA A 116 9.26 -15.99 35.68
CA ALA A 116 8.27 -15.46 36.65
C ALA A 116 6.82 -15.49 36.11
N ASP A 117 5.86 -15.87 36.95
CA ASP A 117 4.40 -15.73 36.72
C ASP A 117 3.91 -14.38 37.28
N VAL A 118 3.03 -13.68 36.55
CA VAL A 118 1.95 -12.88 37.15
C VAL A 118 0.67 -13.04 36.32
N THR A 119 -0.45 -13.28 37.00
CA THR A 119 -1.77 -13.55 36.40
C THR A 119 -2.79 -12.44 36.75
N VAL A 120 -3.86 -12.32 35.95
CA VAL A 120 -5.13 -11.57 36.17
C VAL A 120 -5.15 -10.07 35.83
N GLY A 121 -6.15 -9.68 35.02
CA GLY A 121 -6.47 -8.28 34.68
C GLY A 121 -7.86 -8.14 34.00
N SER A 122 -8.93 -8.43 34.73
CA SER A 122 -10.32 -8.42 34.19
C SER A 122 -10.86 -7.01 33.93
N GLY A 123 -11.47 -6.80 32.76
CA GLY A 123 -12.21 -5.57 32.42
C GLY A 123 -13.35 -5.84 31.44
N ARG A 124 -14.59 -5.50 31.82
CA ARG A 124 -15.80 -5.60 30.97
C ARG A 124 -16.47 -4.22 30.83
N ASN A 125 -17.42 -4.17 29.88
CA ASN A 125 -18.41 -3.11 29.60
C ASN A 125 -17.99 -2.01 28.61
N ALA A 126 -18.90 -1.40 27.85
CA ALA A 126 -20.23 -1.85 27.38
C ALA A 126 -20.78 -0.85 26.34
N GLY A 127 -21.71 -1.30 25.49
CA GLY A 127 -22.82 -0.46 24.99
C GLY A 127 -22.51 0.61 23.95
N ALA A 128 -22.82 0.31 22.69
CA ALA A 128 -23.13 1.30 21.66
C ALA A 128 -24.14 0.71 20.66
N GLU A 129 -25.43 0.67 21.03
CA GLU A 129 -26.49 0.38 20.05
C GLU A 129 -26.65 1.58 19.09
N ALA A 130 -26.60 1.31 17.79
CA ALA A 130 -27.11 2.21 16.76
C ALA A 130 -27.80 1.36 15.68
N ARG A 131 -29.10 1.56 15.51
CA ARG A 131 -29.91 0.88 14.49
C ARG A 131 -30.30 1.92 13.44
N ASP A 132 -30.06 1.63 12.16
CA ASP A 132 -31.08 1.66 11.09
C ASP A 132 -30.45 1.53 9.70
N GLY A 133 -31.31 1.32 8.69
CA GLY A 133 -30.95 1.46 7.27
C GLY A 133 -30.91 0.16 6.47
N ARG A 134 -32.08 -0.43 6.17
CA ARG A 134 -32.20 -1.37 5.04
C ARG A 134 -32.08 -0.56 3.74
N GLY A 135 -31.24 -0.98 2.79
CA GLY A 135 -31.16 -0.34 1.48
C GLY A 135 -30.43 -1.20 0.45
N ALA A 136 -31.21 -1.73 -0.51
CA ALA A 136 -30.77 -2.43 -1.72
C ALA A 136 -29.63 -3.47 -1.57
N GLY A 137 -29.99 -4.76 -1.62
CA GLY A 137 -29.00 -5.83 -1.80
C GLY A 137 -28.32 -5.71 -3.16
N ALA A 138 -27.05 -5.30 -3.19
CA ALA A 138 -26.21 -5.42 -4.37
C ALA A 138 -25.98 -6.92 -4.66
N MET A 139 -26.25 -7.33 -5.90
CA MET A 139 -26.05 -8.70 -6.36
C MET A 139 -24.58 -9.09 -6.19
N VAL A 140 -24.32 -10.11 -5.36
CA VAL A 140 -22.95 -10.62 -5.13
C VAL A 140 -22.47 -11.29 -6.43
N PRO A 141 -21.39 -10.80 -7.07
CA PRO A 141 -20.83 -11.46 -8.23
C PRO A 141 -20.10 -12.75 -7.80
N ASP A 142 -20.47 -13.86 -8.44
CA ASP A 142 -20.06 -15.20 -8.03
C ASP A 142 -18.57 -15.50 -8.36
N GLY A 143 -17.79 -15.71 -7.31
CA GLY A 143 -16.49 -16.41 -7.30
C GLY A 143 -15.29 -15.81 -8.06
N ARG A 144 -15.49 -14.93 -9.04
CA ARG A 144 -14.47 -14.55 -10.06
C ARG A 144 -13.87 -13.15 -9.89
N GLY A 145 -13.67 -12.71 -8.65
CA GLY A 145 -13.03 -11.43 -8.33
C GLY A 145 -11.51 -11.49 -8.17
N SER A 146 -10.91 -12.67 -8.17
CA SER A 146 -9.49 -12.91 -7.89
C SER A 146 -8.55 -12.75 -9.09
N ASP A 147 -9.06 -13.02 -10.30
CA ASP A 147 -8.22 -13.35 -11.45
C ASP A 147 -7.92 -12.13 -12.35
N LEU A 148 -8.46 -10.96 -12.00
CA LEU A 148 -8.14 -9.70 -12.65
C LEU A 148 -6.81 -9.18 -12.11
N GLU A 149 -5.74 -9.31 -12.90
CA GLU A 149 -4.47 -8.64 -12.66
C GLU A 149 -4.37 -7.32 -13.47
N VAL A 150 -3.76 -6.28 -12.90
CA VAL A 150 -3.44 -5.04 -13.61
C VAL A 150 -1.95 -4.91 -13.90
N PRO A 151 -1.54 -4.33 -15.05
CA PRO A 151 -0.14 -4.05 -15.34
C PRO A 151 0.45 -3.00 -14.38
N LEU A 152 1.77 -3.01 -14.22
CA LEU A 152 2.50 -2.04 -13.42
C LEU A 152 2.44 -0.63 -14.04
N ILE A 153 2.17 0.37 -13.21
CA ILE A 153 2.12 1.78 -13.62
C ILE A 153 3.54 2.36 -13.57
N PRO A 154 4.08 2.95 -14.65
CA PRO A 154 5.37 3.61 -14.59
C PRO A 154 5.32 4.86 -13.69
N VAL A 155 6.34 5.05 -12.87
CA VAL A 155 6.60 6.29 -12.13
C VAL A 155 8.07 6.71 -12.33
N THR A 156 8.32 8.00 -12.48
CA THR A 156 9.69 8.49 -12.65
C THR A 156 10.46 8.48 -11.33
N ASP A 157 11.75 8.17 -11.37
CA ASP A 157 12.69 8.34 -10.26
C ASP A 157 12.68 9.78 -9.72
N GLY A 158 12.60 10.80 -10.59
CA GLY A 158 12.41 12.20 -10.22
C GLY A 158 11.10 12.48 -9.45
N GLN A 159 10.00 11.78 -9.75
CA GLN A 159 8.78 11.84 -8.95
C GLN A 159 8.97 11.14 -7.61
N VAL A 160 9.54 9.93 -7.58
CA VAL A 160 9.78 9.17 -6.33
C VAL A 160 10.65 9.94 -5.35
N ALA A 161 11.77 10.52 -5.82
CA ALA A 161 12.68 11.33 -5.00
C ALA A 161 12.00 12.62 -4.48
N TYR A 162 11.15 13.25 -5.29
CA TYR A 162 10.35 14.40 -4.84
C TYR A 162 9.31 14.00 -3.78
N GLU A 163 8.58 12.90 -4.01
CA GLU A 163 7.65 12.36 -3.01
C GLU A 163 8.36 12.03 -1.70
N TRP A 164 9.57 11.47 -1.76
CA TRP A 164 10.37 11.12 -0.58
C TRP A 164 10.73 12.35 0.25
N ARG A 165 11.34 13.37 -0.37
CA ARG A 165 11.62 14.66 0.27
C ARG A 165 10.38 15.24 0.95
N HIS A 166 9.23 15.17 0.27
CA HIS A 166 7.96 15.71 0.75
C HIS A 166 7.30 14.86 1.86
N LEU A 167 7.57 13.54 1.92
CA LEU A 167 7.17 12.68 3.04
C LEU A 167 8.07 12.93 4.27
N LEU A 168 9.40 12.92 4.10
CA LEU A 168 10.36 13.22 5.17
C LEU A 168 10.08 14.59 5.81
N ALA A 169 9.78 15.62 4.99
CA ALA A 169 9.38 16.95 5.48
C ALA A 169 8.06 16.97 6.28
N LYS A 170 7.14 16.01 6.05
CA LYS A 170 5.92 15.83 6.85
C LYS A 170 6.20 15.08 8.14
N LEU A 171 6.95 13.96 8.09
CA LEU A 171 7.30 13.16 9.26
C LEU A 171 8.08 14.00 10.30
N ARG A 172 9.08 14.77 9.86
CA ARG A 172 9.84 15.75 10.68
C ARG A 172 8.95 16.68 11.55
N ARG A 173 7.71 16.95 11.14
CA ARG A 173 6.80 17.89 11.83
C ARG A 173 5.74 17.21 12.71
N ARG A 174 5.48 15.91 12.55
CA ARG A 174 4.30 15.25 13.17
C ARG A 174 4.53 13.82 13.69
N SER A 175 5.63 13.20 13.32
CA SER A 175 5.97 11.81 13.66
C SER A 175 7.50 11.63 13.57
N PRO A 176 8.29 12.38 14.37
CA PRO A 176 9.75 12.27 14.39
C PRO A 176 10.23 10.87 14.81
N GLU A 177 9.44 10.15 15.61
CA GLU A 177 9.67 8.75 15.92
C GLU A 177 9.63 7.87 14.66
N ARG A 178 8.62 8.05 13.78
CA ARG A 178 8.58 7.30 12.51
C ARG A 178 9.64 7.74 11.51
N LEU A 179 10.19 8.95 11.65
CA LEU A 179 11.34 9.39 10.86
C LEU A 179 12.63 8.67 11.29
N ALA A 180 12.80 8.39 12.59
CA ALA A 180 13.99 7.71 13.11
C ALA A 180 14.09 6.24 12.67
N ASP A 181 12.95 5.60 12.38
CA ASP A 181 12.89 4.24 11.82
C ASP A 181 13.35 4.14 10.34
N LEU A 182 13.59 5.27 9.66
CA LEU A 182 13.75 5.32 8.20
C LEU A 182 15.15 5.75 7.78
N ASP A 183 15.78 4.94 6.94
CA ASP A 183 16.97 5.33 6.19
C ASP A 183 16.59 6.41 5.16
N ALA A 184 16.74 7.67 5.56
CA ALA A 184 16.37 8.84 4.78
C ALA A 184 17.27 9.07 3.55
N ASP A 185 18.49 8.51 3.55
CA ASP A 185 19.51 8.70 2.51
C ASP A 185 19.46 7.58 1.45
N SER A 186 18.84 6.43 1.77
CA SER A 186 18.49 5.37 0.83
C SER A 186 17.44 5.77 -0.21
N ALA A 187 17.42 5.03 -1.33
CA ALA A 187 16.31 5.08 -2.27
C ALA A 187 15.07 4.37 -1.69
N PRO A 188 13.92 5.05 -1.53
CA PRO A 188 12.78 4.47 -0.84
C PRO A 188 12.07 3.41 -1.70
N PRO A 189 11.54 2.33 -1.08
CA PRO A 189 10.69 1.38 -1.79
C PRO A 189 9.43 2.06 -2.33
N THR A 190 9.00 1.67 -3.53
CA THR A 190 7.73 2.10 -4.12
C THR A 190 6.56 1.23 -3.65
N HIS A 191 5.35 1.77 -3.80
CA HIS A 191 4.11 1.03 -3.67
C HIS A 191 4.05 -0.05 -4.78
N PRO A 192 3.68 -1.33 -4.51
CA PRO A 192 3.91 -2.45 -5.44
C PRO A 192 3.32 -2.30 -6.85
N LEU A 193 2.23 -1.53 -7.02
CA LEU A 193 1.64 -1.22 -8.33
C LEU A 193 2.56 -0.38 -9.25
N PHE A 194 3.64 0.23 -8.74
CA PHE A 194 4.50 1.12 -9.53
C PHE A 194 5.88 0.54 -9.81
N THR A 195 6.27 0.58 -11.09
CA THR A 195 7.64 0.33 -11.54
C THR A 195 8.37 1.65 -11.76
N VAL A 196 9.64 1.73 -11.34
CA VAL A 196 10.45 2.95 -11.45
C VAL A 196 11.11 3.01 -12.82
N VAL A 197 10.97 4.15 -13.50
CA VAL A 197 11.65 4.47 -14.76
C VAL A 197 12.45 5.78 -14.63
N PRO A 198 13.53 5.99 -15.40
CA PRO A 198 14.23 7.28 -15.42
C PRO A 198 13.34 8.41 -15.94
N GLY A 199 13.29 9.56 -15.26
CA GLY A 199 12.62 10.75 -15.78
C GLY A 199 12.42 11.90 -14.78
N PRO A 200 11.92 13.05 -15.25
CA PRO A 200 11.70 14.22 -14.40
C PRO A 200 10.57 14.00 -13.38
N ILE A 201 10.52 14.86 -12.37
CA ILE A 201 9.31 15.11 -11.56
C ILE A 201 8.10 15.36 -12.48
N ALA A 202 6.91 14.91 -12.09
CA ALA A 202 5.71 15.11 -12.91
C ALA A 202 5.32 16.60 -12.97
N SER A 203 4.90 17.06 -14.16
CA SER A 203 4.67 18.47 -14.50
C SER A 203 3.56 19.18 -13.71
N TRP A 204 2.76 18.43 -12.93
CA TRP A 204 1.72 18.97 -12.04
C TRP A 204 2.23 19.27 -10.62
N GLU A 205 3.35 18.70 -10.19
CA GLU A 205 3.91 18.98 -8.88
C GLU A 205 4.53 20.38 -8.86
N ARG A 206 4.49 21.04 -7.70
CA ARG A 206 5.06 22.36 -7.49
C ARG A 206 6.15 22.23 -6.42
N PRO A 207 7.43 22.09 -6.82
CA PRO A 207 8.51 22.06 -5.84
C PRO A 207 8.61 23.39 -5.10
N ASP A 208 8.84 23.29 -3.79
CA ASP A 208 9.28 24.40 -2.92
C ASP A 208 10.72 24.83 -3.25
#